data_AF-A0A494VJQ1-F1
#
_entry.id   AF-A0A494VJQ1-F1
#
_cell.length_a   1.000
_cell.length_b   1.000
_cell.length_c   1.000
_cell.angle_alpha   90.00
_cell.angle_beta   90.00
_cell.angle_gamma   90.00
#
_symmetry.space_group_name_H-M   'P 1'
#
loop_
_entity.id
_entity.type
_entity.pdbx_description
1 polymer ?
#
loop_
_entity_poly.entity_id
_entity_poly.type
_entity_poly.pdbx_seq_one_letter_code
_entity_poly.pdbx_strand_id
1 'polypeptide(L)'
;MKSYNKHLITVLLLVFLMNNLKAQLPIIIANGQLRLNDGNFLKPDPKRYIAFTDSLEFKLKSSPSDTAALFHRALLYSVFNSILFHPYPGESAVMQDLLRAKSLAEKAISLKMQDFKLKVLLAQICSELCYQYSDDQSWKFNDKQITERRKQFGAFKKLTNEYYDDAISTDPDNAFEYQKLKVKRDYPVK
;
A
#
# COMPACT_ATOMS: atom_id res chain seq x y z
N MET A 1 -40.11 -13.96 36.00
CA MET A 1 -40.01 -12.87 34.99
C MET A 1 -38.76 -11.98 35.08
N LYS A 2 -37.82 -12.12 36.04
CA LYS A 2 -36.62 -11.26 36.14
C LYS A 2 -35.38 -11.73 35.33
N SER A 3 -35.33 -12.99 34.90
CA SER A 3 -34.17 -13.54 34.15
C SER A 3 -34.24 -13.24 32.63
N TYR A 4 -35.43 -13.25 32.04
CA TYR A 4 -35.62 -12.97 30.60
C TYR A 4 -35.14 -11.55 30.20
N ASN A 5 -35.41 -10.55 31.05
CA ASN A 5 -34.96 -9.17 30.80
C ASN A 5 -33.43 -9.01 30.85
N LYS A 6 -32.72 -9.84 31.63
CA LYS A 6 -31.25 -9.81 31.69
C LYS A 6 -30.65 -10.34 30.39
N HIS A 7 -31.17 -11.45 29.86
CA HIS A 7 -30.71 -12.02 28.60
C HIS A 7 -30.99 -11.08 27.41
N LEU A 8 -32.13 -10.40 27.41
CA LEU A 8 -32.49 -9.44 26.37
C LEU A 8 -31.52 -8.25 26.33
N ILE A 9 -31.14 -7.71 27.50
CA ILE A 9 -30.15 -6.63 27.63
C ILE A 9 -28.76 -7.09 27.19
N THR A 10 -28.33 -8.30 27.57
CA THR A 10 -27.03 -8.85 27.16
C THR A 10 -26.95 -9.07 25.64
N VAL A 11 -28.02 -9.58 25.03
CA VAL A 11 -28.09 -9.75 23.57
C VAL A 11 -28.09 -8.39 22.87
N LEU A 12 -28.87 -7.42 23.36
CA LEU A 12 -28.90 -6.07 22.79
C LEU A 12 -27.51 -5.38 22.85
N LEU A 13 -26.79 -5.55 23.96
CA LEU A 13 -25.41 -5.06 24.12
C LEU A 13 -24.43 -5.75 23.15
N LEU A 14 -24.56 -7.06 22.94
CA LEU A 14 -23.73 -7.79 21.98
C LEU A 14 -24.00 -7.35 20.52
N VAL A 15 -25.27 -7.14 20.16
CA VAL A 15 -25.63 -6.62 18.82
C VAL A 15 -25.12 -5.18 18.64
N PHE A 16 -25.18 -4.35 19.67
CA PHE A 16 -24.66 -2.98 19.63
C PHE A 16 -23.12 -2.92 19.52
N LEU A 17 -22.42 -3.86 20.17
CA LEU A 17 -20.96 -4.00 20.07
C LEU A 17 -20.54 -4.52 18.68
N MET A 18 -21.30 -5.44 18.09
CA MET A 18 -21.02 -5.96 16.75
C MET A 18 -21.19 -4.89 15.65
N ASN A 19 -22.19 -4.00 15.78
CA ASN A 19 -22.47 -2.98 14.76
C ASN A 19 -21.51 -1.79 14.77
N ASN A 20 -20.70 -1.61 15.82
CA ASN A 20 -19.69 -0.54 15.92
C ASN A 20 -18.28 -0.99 15.51
N LEU A 21 -18.09 -2.25 15.13
CA LEU A 21 -16.81 -2.76 14.63
C LEU A 21 -16.63 -2.43 13.14
N LYS A 22 -16.55 -1.14 12.80
CA LYS A 22 -15.92 -0.70 11.53
C LYS A 22 -14.40 -0.58 11.71
N ALA A 23 -13.78 -1.59 12.29
CA ALA A 23 -12.38 -1.53 12.71
C ALA A 23 -11.40 -1.75 11.55
N GLN A 24 -11.86 -2.33 10.44
CA GLN A 24 -10.99 -2.68 9.32
C GLN A 24 -11.16 -1.69 8.17
N LEU A 25 -10.03 -1.20 7.67
CA LEU A 25 -9.99 -0.32 6.50
C LEU A 25 -10.64 -1.06 5.32
N PRO A 26 -11.63 -0.46 4.62
CA PRO A 26 -12.27 -1.13 3.50
C PRO A 26 -11.28 -1.17 2.32
N ILE A 27 -10.84 -2.38 1.96
CA ILE A 27 -9.81 -2.59 0.94
C ILE A 27 -10.33 -3.59 -0.10
N ILE A 28 -10.11 -3.27 -1.37
CA ILE A 28 -10.44 -4.14 -2.52
C ILE A 28 -9.25 -4.27 -3.45
N ILE A 29 -9.20 -5.35 -4.22
CA ILE A 29 -8.33 -5.44 -5.39
C ILE A 29 -9.20 -5.12 -6.61
N ALA A 30 -8.81 -4.12 -7.39
CA ALA A 30 -9.48 -3.73 -8.62
C ALA A 30 -8.43 -3.41 -9.69
N ASN A 31 -8.59 -3.98 -10.89
CA ASN A 31 -7.63 -3.86 -11.99
C ASN A 31 -6.19 -4.22 -11.56
N GLY A 32 -6.04 -5.33 -10.82
CA GLY A 32 -4.75 -5.82 -10.32
C GLY A 32 -4.10 -4.96 -9.22
N GLN A 33 -4.79 -3.93 -8.74
CA GLN A 33 -4.29 -2.96 -7.76
C GLN A 33 -5.09 -3.01 -6.46
N LEU A 34 -4.39 -2.94 -5.31
CA LEU A 34 -5.01 -2.73 -4.01
C LEU A 34 -5.50 -1.27 -3.90
N ARG A 35 -6.76 -1.07 -3.49
CA ARG A 35 -7.42 0.23 -3.38
C ARG A 35 -8.27 0.34 -2.12
N LEU A 36 -8.51 1.58 -1.67
CA LEU A 36 -9.48 1.88 -0.62
C LEU A 36 -10.90 1.84 -1.23
N ASN A 37 -11.82 1.18 -0.55
CA ASN A 37 -13.23 1.09 -0.94
C ASN A 37 -14.09 1.99 -0.04
N ASP A 38 -13.89 3.30 -0.16
CA ASP A 38 -14.46 4.32 0.72
C ASP A 38 -15.49 5.23 0.05
N GLY A 39 -15.95 4.83 -1.14
CA GLY A 39 -16.83 5.61 -2.01
C GLY A 39 -16.11 6.58 -2.96
N ASN A 40 -14.81 6.85 -2.76
CA ASN A 40 -14.01 7.73 -3.62
C ASN A 40 -13.01 6.91 -4.45
N PHE A 41 -13.52 6.20 -5.45
CA PHE A 41 -12.79 5.19 -6.22
C PHE A 41 -11.50 5.67 -6.91
N LEU A 42 -11.40 6.96 -7.25
CA LEU A 42 -10.26 7.51 -7.99
C LEU A 42 -9.22 8.20 -7.10
N LYS A 43 -9.66 8.94 -6.08
CA LYS A 43 -8.78 9.77 -5.25
C LYS A 43 -9.36 9.89 -3.84
N PRO A 44 -9.03 8.96 -2.93
CA PRO A 44 -9.47 9.03 -1.53
C PRO A 44 -9.04 10.34 -0.86
N ASP A 45 -9.83 10.88 0.07
CA ASP A 45 -9.44 12.10 0.79
C ASP A 45 -8.56 11.76 2.00
N PRO A 46 -7.26 12.13 2.03
CA PRO A 46 -6.37 11.82 3.15
C PRO A 46 -6.90 12.33 4.49
N LYS A 47 -7.67 13.44 4.51
CA LYS A 47 -8.22 14.01 5.74
C LYS A 47 -9.17 13.08 6.47
N ARG A 48 -9.88 12.21 5.73
CA ARG A 48 -10.79 11.20 6.30
C ARG A 48 -10.05 10.12 7.09
N TYR A 49 -8.74 9.98 6.88
CA TYR A 49 -7.92 8.90 7.44
C TYR A 49 -6.94 9.37 8.52
N ILE A 50 -6.98 10.64 8.93
CA ILE A 50 -6.06 11.18 9.96
C ILE A 50 -6.19 10.38 11.26
N ALA A 51 -7.40 10.27 11.82
CA ALA A 51 -7.61 9.54 13.08
C ALA A 51 -7.21 8.05 13.00
N PHE A 52 -7.44 7.43 11.84
CA PHE A 52 -7.02 6.04 11.61
C PHE A 52 -5.49 5.92 11.53
N THR A 53 -4.84 6.88 10.86
CA THR A 53 -3.38 6.95 10.77
C THR A 53 -2.74 7.14 12.13
N ASP A 54 -3.27 8.07 12.95
CA ASP A 54 -2.78 8.31 14.31
C ASP A 54 -2.92 7.06 15.19
N SER A 55 -4.04 6.34 15.04
CA SER A 55 -4.27 5.08 15.74
C SER A 55 -3.26 4.01 15.33
N LEU A 56 -2.98 3.87 14.02
CA LEU A 56 -1.95 2.96 13.53
C LEU A 56 -0.56 3.31 14.05
N GLU A 57 -0.22 4.60 14.10
CA GLU A 57 1.08 5.05 14.62
C GLU A 57 1.23 4.76 16.11
N PHE A 58 0.19 5.03 16.90
CA PHE A 58 0.17 4.65 18.32
C PHE A 58 0.32 3.13 18.49
N LYS A 59 -0.37 2.34 17.67
CA LYS A 59 -0.27 0.88 17.68
C LYS A 59 1.13 0.40 17.32
N LEU A 60 1.76 0.96 16.30
CA LEU A 60 3.10 0.59 15.88
C LEU A 60 4.19 1.02 16.87
N LYS A 61 3.96 2.09 17.65
CA LYS A 61 4.84 2.46 18.77
C LYS A 61 4.78 1.45 19.91
N SER A 62 3.57 1.01 20.27
CA SER A 62 3.35 0.07 21.39
C SER A 62 3.57 -1.40 21.00
N SER A 63 3.32 -1.76 19.74
CA SER A 63 3.48 -3.11 19.19
C SER A 63 4.09 -3.03 17.79
N PRO A 64 5.43 -2.85 17.68
CA PRO A 64 6.10 -2.66 16.40
C PRO A 64 6.05 -3.88 15.46
N SER A 65 5.63 -5.04 15.97
CA SER A 65 5.47 -6.30 15.23
C SER A 65 4.02 -6.58 14.80
N ASP A 66 3.08 -5.67 15.04
CA ASP A 66 1.71 -5.82 14.58
C ASP A 66 1.65 -5.75 13.04
N THR A 67 1.55 -6.91 12.40
CA THR A 67 1.58 -7.05 10.95
C THR A 67 0.39 -6.39 10.26
N ALA A 68 -0.78 -6.38 10.91
CA ALA A 68 -1.95 -5.68 10.39
C ALA A 68 -1.71 -4.16 10.41
N ALA A 69 -1.19 -3.62 11.50
CA ALA A 69 -0.88 -2.19 11.58
C ALA A 69 0.20 -1.78 10.56
N LEU A 70 1.23 -2.61 10.39
CA LEU A 70 2.28 -2.42 9.37
C LEU A 70 1.69 -2.38 7.96
N PHE A 71 0.85 -3.37 7.61
CA PHE A 71 0.20 -3.47 6.31
C PHE A 71 -0.70 -2.26 6.04
N HIS A 72 -1.60 -1.89 6.95
CA HIS A 72 -2.50 -0.77 6.75
C HIS A 72 -1.76 0.56 6.65
N ARG A 73 -0.71 0.76 7.46
CA ARG A 73 0.09 1.99 7.38
C ARG A 73 0.86 2.06 6.06
N ALA A 74 1.42 0.95 5.59
CA ALA A 74 2.07 0.86 4.28
C ALA A 74 1.09 1.17 3.15
N LEU A 75 -0.13 0.62 3.20
CA LEU A 75 -1.17 0.89 2.21
C LEU A 75 -1.52 2.38 2.13
N LEU A 76 -1.74 3.04 3.27
CA LEU A 76 -2.05 4.47 3.28
C LEU A 76 -0.92 5.32 2.72
N TYR A 77 0.34 5.01 3.06
CA TYR A 77 1.48 5.67 2.43
C TYR A 77 1.47 5.47 0.92
N SER A 78 1.27 4.24 0.44
CA SER A 78 1.24 3.94 -1.00
C SER A 78 0.12 4.68 -1.73
N VAL A 79 -1.08 4.71 -1.17
CA VAL A 79 -2.25 5.33 -1.82
C VAL A 79 -2.08 6.84 -1.93
N PHE A 80 -1.70 7.50 -0.84
CA PHE A 80 -1.58 8.96 -0.81
C PHE A 80 -0.32 9.50 -1.49
N ASN A 81 0.66 8.63 -1.79
CA ASN A 81 1.88 8.97 -2.53
C ASN A 81 1.91 8.35 -3.94
N SER A 82 0.76 7.91 -4.45
CA SER A 82 0.64 7.38 -5.82
C SER A 82 0.77 8.46 -6.88
N ILE A 83 1.06 8.05 -8.12
CA ILE A 83 1.08 8.93 -9.29
C ILE A 83 -0.20 9.77 -9.49
N LEU A 84 -1.35 9.30 -8.97
CA LEU A 84 -2.62 10.04 -9.02
C LEU A 84 -2.64 11.28 -8.10
N PHE A 85 -1.90 11.24 -6.99
CA PHE A 85 -1.73 12.38 -6.09
C PHE A 85 -0.52 13.23 -6.49
N HIS A 86 0.55 12.57 -6.94
CA HIS A 86 1.85 13.18 -7.26
C HIS A 86 2.26 12.80 -8.69
N PRO A 87 1.72 13.50 -9.71
CA PRO A 87 1.93 13.16 -11.12
C PRO A 87 3.28 13.61 -11.67
N TYR A 88 4.17 14.15 -10.84
CA TYR A 88 5.52 14.54 -11.23
C TYR A 88 6.54 13.68 -10.45
N PRO A 89 7.45 12.98 -11.15
CA PRO A 89 8.44 12.14 -10.50
C PRO A 89 9.60 12.94 -9.91
N GLY A 90 10.27 12.38 -8.90
CA GLY A 90 11.46 12.97 -8.28
C GLY A 90 11.15 13.92 -7.13
N GLU A 91 9.93 13.88 -6.59
CA GLU A 91 9.56 14.56 -5.35
C GLU A 91 10.17 13.84 -4.14
N SER A 92 11.05 14.52 -3.41
CA SER A 92 11.80 13.88 -2.31
C SER A 92 10.90 13.38 -1.17
N ALA A 93 9.83 14.11 -0.85
CA ALA A 93 8.91 13.73 0.23
C ALA A 93 8.14 12.45 -0.14
N VAL A 94 7.57 12.44 -1.36
CA VAL A 94 6.85 11.28 -1.93
C VAL A 94 7.74 10.04 -1.94
N MET A 95 8.98 10.19 -2.42
CA MET A 95 9.95 9.10 -2.45
C MET A 95 10.27 8.55 -1.05
N GLN A 96 10.46 9.41 -0.05
CA GLN A 96 10.72 8.98 1.33
C GLN A 96 9.52 8.23 1.94
N ASP A 97 8.31 8.70 1.68
CA ASP A 97 7.09 8.07 2.18
C ASP A 97 6.84 6.71 1.50
N LEU A 98 7.10 6.58 0.20
CA LEU A 98 7.05 5.31 -0.51
C LEU A 98 8.11 4.32 -0.02
N LEU A 99 9.34 4.77 0.26
CA LEU A 99 10.38 3.94 0.88
C LEU A 99 9.97 3.47 2.29
N ARG A 100 9.31 4.34 3.06
CA ARG A 100 8.74 3.97 4.36
C ARG A 100 7.62 2.93 4.20
N ALA A 101 6.74 3.11 3.21
CA ALA A 101 5.71 2.13 2.88
C ALA A 101 6.30 0.75 2.59
N LYS A 102 7.34 0.71 1.74
CA LYS A 102 8.06 -0.53 1.38
C LYS A 102 8.64 -1.21 2.63
N SER A 103 9.35 -0.44 3.47
CA SER A 103 9.95 -0.96 4.70
C SER A 103 8.92 -1.58 5.66
N LEU A 104 7.76 -0.92 5.82
CA LEU A 104 6.67 -1.44 6.64
C LEU A 104 6.08 -2.75 6.07
N ALA A 105 5.86 -2.79 4.76
CA ALA A 105 5.35 -3.97 4.06
C ALA A 105 6.34 -5.15 4.14
N GLU A 106 7.62 -4.91 3.89
CA GLU A 106 8.68 -5.93 4.01
C GLU A 106 8.82 -6.43 5.45
N LYS A 107 8.70 -5.54 6.44
CA LYS A 107 8.68 -5.94 7.85
C LYS A 107 7.49 -6.86 8.14
N ALA A 108 6.30 -6.57 7.61
CA ALA A 108 5.14 -7.45 7.76
C ALA A 108 5.40 -8.86 7.17
N ILE A 109 6.07 -8.94 6.01
CA ILE A 109 6.51 -10.22 5.43
C ILE A 109 7.52 -10.94 6.34
N SER A 110 8.52 -10.23 6.85
CA SER A 110 9.53 -10.83 7.74
C SER A 110 8.93 -11.43 9.01
N LEU A 111 7.83 -10.82 9.48
CA LEU A 111 6.99 -11.26 10.59
C LEU A 111 5.94 -12.30 10.19
N LYS A 112 6.10 -12.92 9.02
CA LYS A 112 5.33 -14.05 8.51
C LYS A 112 3.87 -13.73 8.16
N MET A 113 3.54 -12.48 7.82
CA MET A 113 2.24 -12.18 7.21
C MET A 113 2.13 -12.85 5.83
N GLN A 114 1.13 -13.70 5.62
CA GLN A 114 0.92 -14.47 4.39
C GLN A 114 -0.20 -13.91 3.49
N ASP A 115 -0.75 -12.74 3.80
CA ASP A 115 -1.85 -12.15 3.03
C ASP A 115 -1.41 -11.82 1.60
N PHE A 116 -2.14 -12.34 0.62
CA PHE A 116 -1.93 -12.06 -0.81
C PHE A 116 -1.92 -10.55 -1.12
N LYS A 117 -2.77 -9.77 -0.44
CA LYS A 117 -2.85 -8.31 -0.61
C LYS A 117 -1.52 -7.62 -0.31
N LEU A 118 -0.72 -8.17 0.60
CA LEU A 118 0.61 -7.62 0.92
C LEU A 118 1.57 -7.76 -0.26
N LYS A 119 1.48 -8.85 -1.05
CA LYS A 119 2.28 -9.03 -2.28
C LYS A 119 1.88 -8.00 -3.34
N VAL A 120 0.57 -7.84 -3.57
CA VAL A 120 0.04 -6.83 -4.50
C VAL A 120 0.48 -5.42 -4.08
N LEU A 121 0.40 -5.11 -2.78
CA LEU A 121 0.85 -3.83 -2.25
C LEU A 121 2.34 -3.58 -2.50
N LEU A 122 3.21 -4.58 -2.29
CA LEU A 122 4.64 -4.42 -2.59
C LEU A 122 4.92 -4.18 -4.07
N ALA A 123 4.21 -4.88 -4.97
CA ALA A 123 4.31 -4.65 -6.40
C ALA A 123 3.93 -3.19 -6.75
N GLN A 124 2.85 -2.68 -6.17
CA GLN A 124 2.40 -1.30 -6.35
C GLN A 124 3.43 -0.29 -5.82
N ILE A 125 3.91 -0.45 -4.59
CA ILE A 125 4.90 0.46 -3.99
C ILE A 125 6.18 0.48 -4.83
N CYS A 126 6.67 -0.68 -5.28
CA CYS A 126 7.85 -0.75 -6.14
C CYS A 126 7.61 -0.10 -7.51
N SER A 127 6.41 -0.22 -8.07
CA SER A 127 6.04 0.45 -9.32
C SER A 127 6.05 1.98 -9.17
N GLU A 128 5.51 2.49 -8.06
CA GLU A 128 5.51 3.93 -7.75
C GLU A 128 6.94 4.44 -7.50
N LEU A 129 7.78 3.68 -6.78
CA LEU A 129 9.20 4.01 -6.62
C LEU A 129 9.94 4.02 -7.97
N CYS A 130 9.69 3.03 -8.81
CA CYS A 130 10.24 2.99 -10.17
C CYS A 130 9.85 4.25 -10.96
N TYR A 131 8.61 4.71 -10.84
CA TYR A 131 8.16 5.97 -11.43
C TYR A 131 8.88 7.18 -10.85
N GLN A 132 9.10 7.28 -9.53
CA GLN A 132 9.85 8.39 -8.93
C GLN A 132 11.30 8.50 -9.42
N TYR A 133 11.88 7.39 -9.90
CA TYR A 133 13.20 7.35 -10.53
C TYR A 133 13.17 7.45 -12.06
N SER A 134 12.02 7.61 -12.72
CA SER A 134 11.91 7.39 -14.17
C SER A 134 12.37 8.55 -15.05
N ASP A 135 12.37 9.76 -14.51
CA ASP A 135 12.60 11.00 -15.27
C ASP A 135 14.09 11.30 -15.52
N ASP A 136 14.36 11.95 -16.66
CA ASP A 136 15.69 12.48 -16.97
C ASP A 136 15.89 13.80 -16.23
N GLN A 137 16.65 13.70 -15.15
CA GLN A 137 16.95 14.82 -14.27
C GLN A 137 18.43 15.21 -14.39
N SER A 138 19.04 15.01 -15.57
CA SER A 138 20.43 15.40 -15.89
C SER A 138 20.67 16.90 -15.74
N TRP A 139 19.62 17.73 -15.86
CA TRP A 139 19.67 19.16 -15.55
C TRP A 139 19.82 19.46 -14.05
N LYS A 140 19.47 18.50 -13.18
CA LYS A 140 19.45 18.64 -11.71
C LYS A 140 20.57 17.87 -11.02
N PHE A 141 21.01 16.76 -11.60
CA PHE A 141 21.93 15.81 -10.98
C PHE A 141 23.19 15.62 -11.82
N ASN A 142 24.30 15.36 -11.15
CA ASN A 142 25.54 14.98 -11.82
C ASN A 142 25.52 13.52 -12.32
N ASP A 143 26.48 13.16 -13.16
CA ASP A 143 26.58 11.84 -13.80
C ASP A 143 26.58 10.67 -12.79
N LYS A 144 27.23 10.85 -11.64
CA LYS A 144 27.26 9.82 -10.57
C LYS A 144 25.86 9.62 -9.98
N GLN A 145 25.14 10.70 -9.72
CA GLN A 145 23.77 10.66 -9.21
C GLN A 145 22.80 10.08 -10.25
N ILE A 146 22.95 10.42 -11.54
CA ILE A 146 22.15 9.83 -12.62
C ILE A 146 22.39 8.33 -12.74
N THR A 147 23.64 7.89 -12.62
CA THR A 147 23.99 6.46 -12.62
C THR A 147 23.31 5.72 -11.47
N GLU A 148 23.33 6.29 -10.26
CA GLU A 148 22.64 5.69 -9.11
C GLU A 148 21.13 5.67 -9.30
N ARG A 149 20.53 6.76 -9.81
CA ARG A 149 19.09 6.80 -10.12
C ARG A 149 18.69 5.72 -11.13
N ARG A 150 19.48 5.52 -12.19
CA ARG A 150 19.28 4.44 -13.17
C ARG A 150 19.33 3.05 -12.51
N LYS A 151 20.28 2.84 -11.59
CA LYS A 151 20.40 1.59 -10.84
C LYS A 151 19.16 1.36 -9.96
N GLN A 152 18.70 2.38 -9.24
CA GLN A 152 17.49 2.31 -8.42
C GLN A 152 16.25 2.03 -9.27
N PHE A 153 16.09 2.71 -10.42
CA PHE A 153 15.03 2.42 -11.38
C PHE A 153 15.03 0.95 -11.79
N GLY A 154 16.19 0.42 -12.18
CA GLY A 154 16.33 -0.98 -12.61
C GLY A 154 16.00 -1.98 -11.50
N ALA A 155 16.44 -1.70 -10.27
CA ALA A 155 16.14 -2.54 -9.10
C ALA A 155 14.63 -2.57 -8.80
N PHE A 156 13.97 -1.42 -8.78
CA PHE A 156 12.52 -1.35 -8.54
C PHE A 156 11.70 -1.90 -9.72
N LYS A 157 12.14 -1.72 -10.97
CA LYS A 157 11.53 -2.36 -12.15
C LYS A 157 11.56 -3.89 -12.00
N LYS A 158 12.70 -4.45 -11.61
CA LYS A 158 12.86 -5.89 -11.39
C LYS A 158 11.91 -6.39 -10.29
N LEU A 159 11.96 -5.78 -9.10
CA LEU A 159 11.09 -6.17 -7.98
C LEU A 159 9.60 -6.05 -8.31
N THR A 160 9.19 -4.97 -9.00
CA THR A 160 7.80 -4.79 -9.43
C THR A 160 7.34 -5.96 -10.29
N ASN A 161 8.15 -6.34 -11.27
CA ASN A 161 7.81 -7.40 -12.20
C ASN A 161 7.81 -8.77 -11.53
N GLU A 162 8.78 -9.04 -10.64
CA GLU A 162 8.83 -10.27 -9.84
C GLU A 162 7.59 -10.43 -8.95
N TYR A 163 7.18 -9.37 -8.24
CA TYR A 163 5.98 -9.44 -7.40
C TYR A 163 4.69 -9.61 -8.20
N TYR A 164 4.58 -9.03 -9.40
CA TYR A 164 3.43 -9.28 -10.27
C TYR A 164 3.45 -10.68 -10.89
N ASP A 165 4.63 -11.25 -11.18
CA ASP A 165 4.76 -12.65 -11.62
C ASP A 165 4.33 -13.63 -10.52
N ASP A 166 4.70 -13.34 -9.26
CA ASP A 166 4.19 -14.07 -8.10
C ASP A 166 2.68 -13.91 -7.94
N ALA A 167 2.14 -12.71 -8.22
CA ALA A 167 0.71 -12.45 -8.14
C ALA A 167 -0.06 -13.24 -9.21
N ILE A 168 0.42 -13.26 -10.46
CA ILE A 168 -0.12 -14.08 -11.56
C ILE A 168 -0.14 -15.55 -11.19
N SER A 169 0.94 -16.04 -10.58
CA SER A 169 1.06 -17.45 -10.17
C SER A 169 0.10 -17.80 -9.02
N THR A 170 -0.23 -16.83 -8.15
CA THR A 170 -1.13 -17.03 -7.01
C THR A 170 -2.61 -16.83 -7.36
N ASP A 171 -2.91 -15.93 -8.30
CA ASP A 171 -4.25 -15.55 -8.75
C ASP A 171 -4.30 -15.51 -10.29
N PRO A 172 -4.34 -16.70 -10.94
CA PRO A 172 -4.27 -16.81 -12.40
C PRO A 172 -5.50 -16.25 -13.11
N ASP A 173 -6.65 -16.23 -12.44
CA ASP A 173 -7.92 -15.70 -13.00
C ASP A 173 -7.82 -14.19 -13.28
N ASN A 174 -6.97 -13.47 -12.54
CA ASN A 174 -6.70 -12.04 -12.73
C ASN A 174 -5.34 -11.77 -13.42
N ALA A 175 -4.70 -12.80 -13.99
CA ALA A 175 -3.34 -12.70 -14.55
C ALA A 175 -3.17 -11.55 -15.56
N PHE A 176 -4.18 -11.30 -16.39
CA PHE A 176 -4.15 -10.23 -17.38
C PHE A 176 -4.02 -8.83 -16.75
N GLU A 177 -4.69 -8.60 -15.62
CA GLU A 177 -4.63 -7.32 -14.92
C GLU A 177 -3.25 -7.08 -14.31
N TYR A 178 -2.65 -8.11 -13.70
CA TYR A 178 -1.28 -8.02 -13.18
C TYR A 178 -0.25 -7.83 -14.30
N GLN A 179 -0.39 -8.54 -15.42
CA GLN A 179 0.52 -8.45 -16.56
C GLN A 179 0.56 -7.04 -17.17
N LYS A 180 -0.56 -6.30 -17.14
CA LYS A 180 -0.61 -4.90 -17.59
C LYS A 180 0.18 -3.96 -16.69
N LEU A 181 0.29 -4.26 -15.40
CA LEU A 181 0.93 -3.41 -14.40
C LEU A 181 2.46 -3.58 -14.35
N LYS A 182 3.02 -4.59 -15.04
CA LYS A 182 4.47 -4.78 -15.17
C LYS A 182 5.12 -3.59 -15.88
N VAL A 183 6.29 -3.19 -15.39
CA VAL A 183 7.08 -2.09 -15.95
C VAL A 183 7.89 -2.60 -17.14
N LYS A 184 7.55 -2.11 -18.34
CA LYS A 184 8.21 -2.47 -19.61
C LYS A 184 9.26 -1.46 -20.08
N ARG A 185 9.01 -0.18 -19.82
CA ARG A 185 9.85 0.96 -20.20
C ARG A 185 11.27 0.91 -19.60
N ASP A 186 12.22 1.51 -20.29
CA ASP A 186 13.61 1.69 -19.82
C ASP A 186 13.86 3.11 -19.31
N TYR A 187 15.01 3.31 -18.66
CA TYR A 187 15.41 4.60 -18.12
C TYR A 187 16.31 5.38 -19.10
N PRO A 188 16.15 6.71 -19.23
CA PRO A 188 15.01 7.48 -18.74
C PRO A 188 13.76 7.16 -19.56
N VAL A 189 12.60 7.35 -18.95
CA VAL A 189 11.32 7.19 -19.65
C VAL A 189 11.18 8.39 -20.58
N LYS A 190 11.29 8.13 -21.89
CA LYS A 190 11.07 9.11 -22.95
C LYS A 190 9.59 9.32 -23.22
#